data_AF-A0A2N1JVZ9-F1
#
_entry.id   AF-A0A2N1JVZ9-F1
#
_cell.length_a   1.000
_cell.length_b   1.000
_cell.length_c   1.000
_cell.angle_alpha   90.00
_cell.angle_beta   90.00
_cell.angle_gamma   90.00
#
_symmetry.space_group_name_H-M   'P 1'
#
loop_
_entity.id
_entity.type
_entity.pdbx_description
1 polymer ?
#
loop_
_entity_poly.entity_id
_entity_poly.type
_entity_poly.pdbx_seq_one_letter_code
_entity_poly.pdbx_strand_id
1 'polypeptide(L)'
;MGTSTILIIIIGMGISGYFLEQFLRRKLNMEKRGFFGYKHVNGLHVTLEIVLFIIYFVSSMIYVNSDENAKIGYAFFIFFTMLWTLRAWMEWKFDRESKEYILSIIGLFTFIVMISLLLYFEPFSA
;
A
#
# COMPACT_ATOMS: atom_id res chain seq x y z
N MET A 1 4.09 11.09 -20.55
CA MET A 1 4.06 12.07 -19.45
C MET A 1 5.50 12.47 -19.14
N GLY A 2 5.78 13.70 -18.71
CA GLY A 2 7.13 14.03 -18.26
C GLY A 2 7.43 13.33 -16.93
N THR A 3 8.64 12.81 -16.73
CA THR A 3 9.11 12.29 -15.43
C THR A 3 8.85 13.28 -14.29
N SER A 4 8.93 14.59 -14.59
CA SER A 4 8.62 15.68 -13.67
C SER A 4 7.16 15.66 -13.19
N THR A 5 6.19 15.36 -14.05
CA THR A 5 4.77 15.34 -13.66
C THR A 5 4.45 14.16 -12.75
N ILE A 6 5.05 12.99 -13.01
CA ILE A 6 4.93 11.80 -12.14
C ILE A 6 5.50 12.10 -10.75
N LEU A 7 6.68 12.72 -10.69
CA LEU A 7 7.31 13.11 -9.42
C LEU A 7 6.44 14.11 -8.64
N ILE A 8 5.83 15.09 -9.32
CA ILE A 8 4.92 16.04 -8.69
C ILE A 8 3.70 15.33 -8.08
N ILE A 9 3.10 14.36 -8.78
CA ILE A 9 1.97 13.58 -8.26
C ILE A 9 2.38 12.79 -7.01
N ILE A 10 3.52 12.07 -7.08
CA ILE A 10 4.02 11.26 -5.97
C ILE A 10 4.33 12.14 -4.74
N ILE A 11 5.06 13.24 -4.93
CA ILE A 11 5.43 14.16 -3.85
C ILE A 11 4.19 14.83 -3.27
N GLY A 12 3.29 15.32 -4.13
CA GLY A 12 2.04 15.96 -3.71
C GLY A 12 1.15 15.04 -2.87
N MET A 13 1.01 13.77 -3.29
CA MET A 13 0.28 12.77 -2.52
C MET A 13 0.99 12.37 -1.24
N GLY A 14 2.32 12.27 -1.24
CA GLY A 14 3.09 11.98 -0.03
C GLY A 14 2.89 13.05 1.04
N ILE A 15 2.94 14.33 0.63
CA ILE A 15 2.70 15.46 1.53
C ILE A 15 1.25 15.45 2.04
N SER A 16 0.26 15.30 1.15
CA SER A 16 -1.15 15.31 1.57
C SER A 16 -1.48 14.13 2.49
N GLY A 17 -0.95 12.95 2.21
CA GLY A 17 -1.07 11.76 3.05
C GLY A 17 -0.49 11.99 4.45
N TYR A 18 0.69 12.60 4.55
CA TYR A 18 1.30 12.94 5.84
C TYR A 18 0.43 13.89 6.68
N PHE A 19 -0.07 14.96 6.07
CA PHE A 19 -0.95 15.91 6.76
C PHE A 19 -2.28 15.27 7.18
N LEU A 20 -2.84 14.42 6.32
CA LEU A 20 -4.08 13.71 6.58
C LEU A 20 -3.92 12.71 7.73
N GLU A 21 -2.80 11.98 7.78
CA GLU A 21 -2.47 11.11 8.91
C GLU A 21 -2.37 11.91 10.22
N GLN A 22 -1.63 13.02 10.20
CA GLN A 22 -1.47 13.86 11.40
C GLN A 22 -2.80 14.45 11.88
N PHE A 23 -3.67 14.84 10.96
CA PHE A 23 -5.02 15.32 11.25
C PHE A 23 -5.90 14.22 11.87
N LEU A 24 -5.90 13.02 11.28
CA LEU A 24 -6.69 11.89 11.78
C LEU A 24 -6.21 11.42 13.14
N ARG A 25 -4.90 11.31 13.37
CA ARG A 25 -4.35 10.92 14.68
C ARG A 25 -4.80 11.89 15.78
N ARG A 26 -4.79 13.20 15.50
CA ARG A 26 -5.30 14.22 16.43
C ARG A 26 -6.80 14.12 16.65
N LYS A 27 -7.58 13.90 15.59
CA LYS A 27 -9.06 13.83 15.68
C LYS A 27 -9.55 12.57 16.39
N LEU A 28 -8.83 11.46 16.23
CA LEU A 28 -9.22 10.15 16.75
C LEU A 28 -8.59 9.81 18.11
N ASN A 29 -7.76 10.72 18.66
CA ASN A 29 -6.96 10.53 19.87
C ASN A 29 -6.14 9.23 19.83
N MET A 30 -5.44 9.00 18.72
CA MET A 30 -4.62 7.81 18.52
C MET A 30 -3.19 8.04 19.00
N GLU A 31 -2.63 7.06 19.70
CA GLU A 31 -1.20 7.07 20.05
C GLU A 31 -0.33 6.92 18.79
N LYS A 32 0.81 7.61 18.75
CA LYS A 32 1.78 7.47 17.67
C LYS A 32 2.44 6.09 17.76
N ARG A 33 2.34 5.27 16.71
CA ARG A 33 3.05 3.98 16.61
C ARG A 33 4.35 4.12 15.80
N GLY A 34 5.49 3.85 16.44
CA GLY A 34 6.80 3.67 15.79
C GLY A 34 7.29 4.83 14.89
N PHE A 35 8.45 4.65 14.27
CA PHE A 35 9.05 5.65 13.37
C PHE A 35 8.39 5.70 11.98
N PHE A 36 7.46 4.78 11.69
CA PHE A 36 6.79 4.64 10.37
C PHE A 36 5.30 4.21 10.47
N GLY A 37 4.66 4.35 11.63
CA GLY A 37 3.25 3.95 11.82
C GLY A 37 3.05 2.43 11.97
N TYR A 38 4.04 1.61 11.65
CA TYR A 38 3.90 0.17 11.57
C TYR A 38 4.19 -0.54 12.91
N LYS A 39 3.19 -1.26 13.43
CA LYS A 39 3.31 -2.18 14.56
C LYS A 39 2.51 -3.43 14.24
N HIS A 40 3.16 -4.59 14.29
CA HIS A 40 2.47 -5.85 14.12
C HIS A 40 1.44 -6.05 15.23
N VAL A 41 0.23 -6.43 14.83
CA VAL A 41 -0.88 -6.66 15.75
C VAL A 41 -0.71 -7.98 16.51
N ASN A 42 -0.14 -8.98 15.84
CA ASN A 42 0.13 -10.29 16.40
C ASN A 42 1.22 -11.00 15.57
N GLY A 43 1.80 -12.09 16.09
CA GLY A 43 2.74 -12.94 15.34
C GLY A 43 2.15 -13.48 14.04
N LEU A 44 0.84 -13.78 14.02
CA LEU A 44 0.11 -14.19 12.81
C LEU A 44 0.14 -13.13 11.70
N HIS A 45 0.13 -11.84 12.06
CA HIS A 45 0.21 -10.75 11.08
C HIS A 45 1.56 -10.80 10.36
N VAL A 46 2.64 -11.00 11.11
CA VAL A 46 4.00 -11.13 10.55
C VAL A 46 4.10 -12.34 9.64
N THR A 47 3.61 -13.50 10.11
CA THR A 47 3.67 -14.75 9.34
C THR A 47 2.90 -14.61 8.02
N LEU A 48 1.71 -14.02 8.05
CA LEU A 48 0.91 -13.83 6.84
C LEU A 48 1.57 -12.87 5.84
N GLU A 49 2.12 -11.75 6.29
CA GLU A 49 2.83 -10.83 5.39
C GLU A 49 4.07 -11.49 4.77
N ILE A 50 4.85 -12.26 5.54
CA ILE A 50 6.02 -12.99 5.03
C ILE A 50 5.59 -14.05 4.01
N VAL A 51 4.56 -14.84 4.31
CA VAL A 51 4.05 -15.87 3.38
C VAL A 51 3.56 -15.22 2.09
N LEU A 52 2.83 -14.11 2.17
CA LEU A 52 2.34 -13.37 1.01
C LEU A 52 3.51 -12.81 0.18
N PHE A 53 4.55 -12.30 0.83
CA PHE A 53 5.76 -11.85 0.15
C PHE A 53 6.50 -12.96 -0.58
N ILE A 54 6.67 -14.14 0.05
CA ILE A 54 7.33 -15.29 -0.58
C ILE A 54 6.53 -15.78 -1.79
N ILE A 55 5.20 -15.93 -1.66
CA ILE A 55 4.33 -16.34 -2.77
C ILE A 55 4.46 -15.37 -3.94
N TYR A 56 4.44 -14.06 -3.66
CA TYR A 56 4.61 -13.03 -4.68
C TYR A 56 5.98 -13.07 -5.34
N PHE A 57 7.05 -13.24 -4.57
CA PHE A 57 8.40 -13.28 -5.09
C PHE A 57 8.59 -14.45 -6.07
N VAL A 58 8.14 -15.64 -5.66
CA VAL A 58 8.20 -16.84 -6.51
C VAL A 58 7.32 -16.69 -7.75
N SER A 59 6.08 -16.22 -7.61
CA SER A 59 5.18 -16.04 -8.75
C SER A 59 5.70 -14.99 -9.75
N SER A 60 6.33 -13.92 -9.26
CA SER A 60 6.94 -12.89 -10.09
C SER A 60 8.15 -13.43 -10.85
N MET A 61 9.01 -14.23 -10.20
CA MET A 61 10.13 -14.90 -10.89
C MET A 61 9.63 -15.80 -12.02
N ILE A 62 8.57 -16.58 -11.79
CA ILE A 62 7.98 -17.44 -12.83
C ILE A 62 7.38 -16.59 -13.96
N TYR A 63 6.64 -15.53 -13.62
CA TYR A 63 5.96 -14.67 -14.59
C TYR A 63 6.93 -13.98 -15.54
N VAL A 64 8.04 -13.44 -15.01
CA VAL A 64 9.08 -12.76 -15.80
C VAL A 64 9.84 -13.72 -16.71
N ASN A 65 10.05 -14.97 -16.29
CA ASN A 65 10.74 -15.97 -17.11
C ASN A 65 9.83 -16.63 -18.16
N SER A 66 8.51 -16.58 -17.98
CA SER A 66 7.54 -17.25 -18.85
C SER A 66 7.03 -16.37 -20.00
N ASP A 67 7.06 -15.05 -19.87
CA ASP A 67 6.52 -14.10 -20.85
C ASP A 67 7.49 -12.94 -21.10
N GLU A 68 7.97 -12.81 -22.34
CA GLU A 68 8.90 -11.75 -22.74
C GLU A 68 8.26 -10.35 -22.65
N ASN A 69 6.92 -10.27 -22.68
CA ASN A 69 6.15 -9.04 -22.52
C ASN A 69 5.53 -8.91 -21.11
N ALA A 70 6.08 -9.61 -20.11
CA ALA A 70 5.58 -9.60 -18.75
C ALA A 70 5.42 -8.17 -18.20
N LYS A 71 4.18 -7.76 -17.93
CA LYS A 71 3.87 -6.43 -17.39
C LYS A 71 3.99 -6.43 -15.86
N ILE A 72 5.23 -6.42 -15.39
CA ILE A 72 5.61 -6.49 -13.97
C ILE A 72 4.88 -5.45 -13.09
N GLY A 73 4.54 -4.28 -13.65
CA GLY A 73 3.78 -3.24 -12.95
C GLY A 73 2.41 -3.71 -12.42
N TYR A 74 1.69 -4.55 -13.17
CA TYR A 74 0.40 -5.09 -12.70
C TYR A 74 0.58 -6.10 -11.58
N ALA A 75 1.64 -6.93 -11.64
CA ALA A 75 1.96 -7.87 -10.57
C ALA A 75 2.24 -7.13 -9.25
N PHE A 76 3.06 -6.07 -9.30
CA PHE A 76 3.32 -5.21 -8.15
C PHE A 76 2.05 -4.57 -7.61
N PHE A 77 1.18 -4.06 -8.49
CA PHE A 77 -0.08 -3.45 -8.09
C PHE A 77 -0.98 -4.43 -7.32
N ILE A 78 -1.13 -5.65 -7.83
CA ILE A 78 -1.92 -6.70 -7.19
C ILE A 78 -1.33 -7.04 -5.81
N PHE A 79 0.00 -7.20 -5.74
CA PHE A 79 0.69 -7.48 -4.48
C PHE A 79 0.48 -6.40 -3.42
N PHE A 80 0.75 -5.14 -3.76
CA PHE A 80 0.57 -4.04 -2.82
C PHE A 80 -0.88 -3.90 -2.39
N THR A 81 -1.84 -4.02 -3.31
CA THR A 81 -3.26 -3.97 -2.96
C THR A 81 -3.63 -5.09 -1.98
N MET A 82 -3.16 -6.32 -2.21
CA MET A 82 -3.43 -7.46 -1.34
C MET A 82 -2.76 -7.29 0.03
N LEU A 83 -1.51 -6.83 0.07
CA LEU A 83 -0.77 -6.56 1.30
C LEU A 83 -1.47 -5.51 2.16
N TRP A 84 -1.85 -4.37 1.57
CA TRP A 84 -2.56 -3.31 2.29
C TRP A 84 -3.96 -3.75 2.75
N THR A 85 -4.66 -4.59 1.97
CA THR A 85 -5.94 -5.18 2.37
C THR A 85 -5.77 -6.12 3.57
N LEU A 86 -4.76 -6.98 3.53
CA LEU A 86 -4.44 -7.90 4.63
C LEU A 86 -4.14 -7.13 5.92
N ARG A 87 -3.33 -6.07 5.82
CA ARG A 87 -2.99 -5.19 6.95
C ARG A 87 -4.22 -4.53 7.56
N ALA A 88 -5.05 -3.90 6.73
CA ALA A 88 -6.30 -3.28 7.16
C ALA A 88 -7.24 -4.31 7.83
N TRP A 89 -7.35 -5.52 7.27
CA TRP A 89 -8.18 -6.58 7.84
C TRP A 89 -7.64 -7.09 9.18
N MET A 90 -6.33 -7.30 9.29
CA MET A 90 -5.69 -7.73 10.54
C MET A 90 -5.85 -6.69 11.63
N GLU A 91 -5.62 -5.41 11.33
CA GLU A 91 -5.82 -4.31 12.28
C GLU A 91 -7.28 -4.18 12.71
N TRP A 92 -8.22 -4.31 11.77
CA TRP A 92 -9.65 -4.24 12.10
C TRP A 92 -10.11 -5.40 12.98
N LYS A 93 -9.62 -6.62 12.70
CA LYS A 93 -10.05 -7.84 13.41
C LYS A 93 -9.40 -8.01 14.78
N PHE A 94 -8.11 -7.67 14.90
CA PHE A 94 -7.34 -7.98 16.10
C PHE A 94 -7.03 -6.75 16.97
N ASP A 95 -7.12 -5.52 16.46
CA ASP A 95 -6.77 -4.30 17.20
C ASP A 95 -7.68 -3.12 16.84
N ARG A 96 -8.99 -3.37 16.97
CA ARG A 96 -10.03 -2.41 16.62
C ARG A 96 -10.00 -1.15 17.49
N GLU A 97 -9.56 -1.27 18.74
CA GLU A 97 -9.49 -0.16 19.70
C GLU A 97 -8.45 0.89 19.30
N SER A 98 -7.33 0.46 18.70
CA SER A 98 -6.31 1.39 18.19
C SER A 98 -6.82 2.27 17.04
N LYS A 99 -7.86 1.83 16.33
CA LYS A 99 -8.40 2.48 15.10
C LYS A 99 -7.39 2.63 13.96
N GLU A 100 -6.22 1.98 14.04
CA GLU A 100 -5.18 2.05 13.01
C GLU A 100 -5.68 1.51 11.66
N TYR A 101 -6.65 0.59 11.68
CA TYR A 101 -7.32 0.11 10.46
C TYR A 101 -7.91 1.25 9.62
N ILE A 102 -8.31 2.37 10.22
CA ILE A 102 -8.82 3.55 9.50
C ILE A 102 -7.70 4.19 8.67
N LEU A 103 -6.49 4.31 9.24
CA LEU A 103 -5.32 4.82 8.52
C LEU A 103 -4.90 3.85 7.42
N SER A 104 -4.92 2.54 7.69
CA SER A 104 -4.62 1.52 6.67
C SER A 104 -5.63 1.50 5.52
N ILE A 105 -6.93 1.65 5.79
CA ILE A 105 -7.96 1.75 4.74
C ILE A 105 -7.80 3.02 3.92
N ILE A 106 -7.54 4.17 4.57
CA ILE A 106 -7.34 5.43 3.86
C ILE A 106 -6.05 5.41 3.04
N GLY A 107 -4.99 4.79 3.56
CA GLY A 107 -3.76 4.56 2.81
C GLY A 107 -3.99 3.69 1.58
N LEU A 108 -4.76 2.59 1.72
CA LEU A 108 -5.17 1.75 0.58
C LEU A 108 -5.99 2.55 -0.44
N PHE A 109 -6.95 3.35 0.00
CA PHE A 109 -7.73 4.21 -0.88
C PHE A 109 -6.84 5.22 -1.63
N THR A 110 -5.92 5.86 -0.92
CA THR A 110 -4.97 6.83 -1.49
C THR A 110 -4.06 6.16 -2.51
N PHE A 111 -3.59 4.94 -2.22
CA PHE A 111 -2.79 4.15 -3.13
C PHE A 111 -3.55 3.80 -4.42
N ILE A 112 -4.81 3.37 -4.32
CA ILE A 112 -5.66 3.09 -5.49
C ILE A 112 -5.84 4.36 -6.33
N VAL A 113 -6.19 5.48 -5.70
CA VAL A 113 -6.37 6.77 -6.39
C VAL A 113 -5.07 7.21 -7.10
N MET A 114 -3.92 7.05 -6.44
CA MET A 114 -2.61 7.32 -7.04
C MET A 114 -2.38 6.51 -8.30
N ILE A 115 -2.61 5.20 -8.24
CA ILE A 115 -2.42 4.30 -9.39
C ILE A 115 -3.42 4.60 -10.49
N SER A 116 -4.70 4.86 -10.17
CA SER A 116 -5.69 5.25 -11.18
C SER A 116 -5.30 6.54 -11.91
N LEU A 117 -4.74 7.52 -11.21
CA LEU A 117 -4.23 8.75 -11.83
C LEU A 117 -3.01 8.47 -12.71
N LEU A 118 -2.06 7.66 -12.23
CA LEU A 118 -0.89 7.28 -13.03
C LEU A 118 -1.32 6.55 -14.31
N LEU A 119 -2.26 5.60 -14.23
CA LEU A 119 -2.83 4.89 -15.38
C LEU A 119 -3.59 5.80 -16.34
N TYR A 120 -4.30 6.81 -15.82
CA TYR A 120 -5.05 7.76 -16.65
C TYR A 120 -4.12 8.61 -17.52
N PHE A 121 -2.98 9.06 -16.97
CA PHE A 121 -2.03 9.90 -17.70
C PHE A 121 -0.99 9.12 -18.49
N GLU A 122 -0.65 7.90 -18.06
CA GLU A 122 0.29 7.02 -18.74
C GLU A 122 -0.13 5.57 -18.48
N PRO A 123 -0.96 4.96 -19.35
CA PRO A 123 -1.24 3.53 -19.23
C PRO A 123 0.10 2.80 -19.34
N PHE A 124 0.40 1.88 -18.41
CA PHE A 124 1.64 1.08 -18.41
C PHE A 124 1.81 0.43 -19.78
N SER A 125 2.58 1.10 -20.65
CA SER A 125 2.93 0.76 -22.04
C SER A 125 2.00 -0.28 -22.68
N ALA A 126 1.09 0.19 -23.53
CA ALA A 126 0.43 -0.65 -24.53
C ALA A 126 1.47 -1.22 -25.50
#